data_AF-A0A0B6YGJ2-F1
#
_entry.id   AF-A0A0B6YGJ2-F1
#
_cell.length_a   1.000
_cell.length_b   1.000
_cell.length_c   1.000
_cell.angle_alpha   90.00
_cell.angle_beta   90.00
_cell.angle_gamma   90.00
#
_symmetry.space_group_name_H-M   'P 1'
#
loop_
_entity.id
_entity.type
_entity.pdbx_description
1 polymer ?
#
loop_
_entity_poly.entity_id
_entity_poly.type
_entity_poly.pdbx_seq_one_letter_code
_entity_poly.pdbx_strand_id
1 'polypeptide(L)' 'ASEFGNPLKKFKLVFLGEQSVGKTSLITRFMYDSFDNTYQATIGIDFLSRSMYLEDRTVRLQLWDTA' A
#
# COMPACT_ATOMS: atom_id res chain seq x y z
N ALA A 1 -5.88 24.85 23.20
CA ALA A 1 -6.70 23.63 23.25
C ALA A 1 -5.97 22.54 22.48
N SER A 2 -5.91 21.33 23.03
CA SER A 2 -4.95 20.26 22.72
C SER A 2 -4.88 19.82 21.24
N GLU A 3 -3.80 20.17 20.54
CA GLU A 3 -3.42 19.59 19.22
C GLU A 3 -2.80 18.17 19.33
N PHE A 4 -2.84 17.54 20.50
CA PHE A 4 -2.32 16.19 20.74
C PHE A 4 -3.41 15.09 20.63
N GLY A 5 -4.29 15.17 19.63
CA GLY A 5 -5.58 14.48 19.72
C GLY A 5 -6.01 13.53 18.61
N ASN A 6 -5.42 13.55 17.42
CA ASN A 6 -5.89 12.68 16.34
C ASN A 6 -4.79 11.72 15.86
N PRO A 7 -4.89 10.42 16.20
CA PRO A 7 -3.98 9.43 15.61
C PRO A 7 -4.13 9.46 14.09
N LEU A 8 -3.00 9.37 13.38
CA LEU A 8 -2.96 9.30 11.92
C LEU A 8 -3.97 8.27 11.42
N LYS A 9 -4.94 8.71 10.61
CA LYS A 9 -5.98 7.82 10.08
C LYS A 9 -5.34 6.75 9.21
N LYS A 10 -5.55 5.49 9.58
CA LYS A 10 -5.04 4.31 8.89
C LYS A 10 -6.11 3.76 7.96
N PHE A 11 -5.74 3.49 6.71
CA PHE A 11 -6.61 2.83 5.74
C PHE A 11 -5.95 1.55 5.26
N LYS A 12 -6.68 0.44 5.35
CA LYS A 12 -6.25 -0.88 4.89
C LYS A 12 -6.81 -1.14 3.50
N LEU A 13 -5.92 -1.33 2.53
CA LEU A 13 -6.23 -1.69 1.15
C LEU A 13 -5.74 -3.11 0.92
N VAL A 14 -6.64 -4.00 0.54
CA VAL A 14 -6.34 -5.41 0.25
C VAL A 14 -6.52 -5.62 -1.24
N PHE A 15 -5.49 -6.15 -1.90
CA PHE A 15 -5.49 -6.37 -3.34
C PHE A 15 -5.82 -7.82 -3.63
N LEU A 16 -7.02 -8.05 -4.18
CA LEU A 16 -7.52 -9.37 -4.54
C LEU A 16 -7.56 -9.55 -6.06
N GLY A 17 -7.41 -10.79 -6.53
CA GLY A 17 -7.49 -11.14 -7.95
C GLY A 17 -6.66 -12.38 -8.26
N GLU A 18 -6.77 -12.88 -9.49
CA GLU A 18 -6.01 -14.06 -9.95
C GLU A 18 -4.50 -13.85 -9.89
N GLN A 19 -3.75 -14.94 -9.96
CA GLN A 19 -2.30 -14.88 -10.07
C GLN A 19 -1.89 -14.13 -11.33
N SER A 20 -0.79 -13.38 -11.27
CA SER A 20 -0.19 -12.68 -12.42
C SER A 20 -1.02 -11.55 -13.03
N VAL A 21 -2.12 -11.10 -12.41
CA VAL A 21 -2.92 -9.94 -12.90
C VAL A 21 -2.28 -8.57 -12.62
N GLY A 22 -1.09 -8.54 -11.99
CA GLY A 22 -0.34 -7.30 -11.75
C GLY A 22 -0.60 -6.59 -10.42
N LYS A 23 -1.17 -7.27 -9.42
CA LYS A 23 -1.44 -6.71 -8.08
C LYS A 23 -0.16 -6.16 -7.44
N THR A 24 0.89 -6.98 -7.38
CA THR A 24 2.23 -6.61 -6.92
C THR A 24 2.80 -5.47 -7.74
N SER A 25 2.67 -5.49 -9.07
CA SER A 25 3.18 -4.43 -9.95
C SER A 25 2.52 -3.07 -9.69
N LEU A 26 1.22 -3.04 -9.39
CA LEU A 26 0.50 -1.82 -9.02
C LEU A 26 0.99 -1.28 -7.67
N ILE A 27 1.19 -2.17 -6.69
CA ILE A 27 1.67 -1.81 -5.36
C ILE A 27 3.12 -1.30 -5.42
N THR A 28 4.02 -1.98 -6.13
CA THR A 28 5.42 -1.56 -6.27
C THR A 28 5.52 -0.24 -7.03
N ARG A 29 4.74 -0.06 -8.09
CA ARG A 29 4.67 1.23 -8.78
C ARG A 29 4.18 2.34 -7.87
N PHE A 30 3.14 2.08 -7.11
CA PHE A 30 2.64 3.06 -6.15
C PHE A 30 3.67 3.37 -5.07
N MET A 31 4.46 2.41 -4.59
CA MET A 31 5.41 2.62 -3.49
C MET A 31 6.72 3.28 -3.94
N TYR A 32 7.25 2.88 -5.10
CA TYR A 32 8.61 3.17 -5.53
C TYR A 32 8.70 3.90 -6.89
N ASP A 33 7.56 4.13 -7.55
CA ASP A 33 7.47 4.70 -8.91
C ASP A 33 8.27 3.92 -9.98
N SER A 34 8.53 2.64 -9.73
CA SER A 34 9.25 1.74 -10.62
C SER A 34 8.39 0.54 -11.03
N PHE A 35 8.76 -0.10 -12.14
CA PHE A 35 8.28 -1.42 -12.51
C PHE A 35 9.45 -2.40 -12.42
N ASP A 36 9.22 -3.54 -11.77
CA ASP A 36 10.16 -4.65 -11.80
C ASP A 36 9.80 -5.57 -12.97
N ASN A 37 10.77 -5.83 -13.86
CA ASN A 37 10.60 -6.73 -15.00
C ASN A 37 10.75 -8.21 -14.60
N THR A 38 11.26 -8.47 -13.39
CA THR A 38 11.36 -9.81 -12.81
C THR A 38 10.10 -10.10 -12.01
N TYR A 39 9.19 -10.88 -12.60
CA TYR A 39 8.03 -11.39 -11.88
C TYR A 39 8.49 -12.40 -10.81
N GLN A 40 8.35 -12.03 -9.54
CA GLN A 40 8.43 -12.95 -8.41
C GLN A 40 7.02 -13.17 -7.89
N ALA A 41 6.58 -14.43 -7.83
CA ALA A 41 5.27 -14.75 -7.27
C ALA A 41 5.23 -14.35 -5.79
N THR A 42 4.18 -13.64 -5.37
CA THR A 42 3.98 -13.32 -3.95
C THR A 42 3.77 -14.62 -3.17
N ILE A 43 4.69 -14.93 -2.26
CA ILE A 43 4.54 -16.07 -1.36
C ILE A 43 3.76 -15.60 -0.13
N GLY A 44 2.46 -15.92 -0.09
CA GLY A 44 1.59 -15.55 1.02
C GLY A 44 1.04 -14.13 0.93
N ILE A 45 1.19 -13.36 2.01
CA ILE A 45 0.69 -11.97 2.12
C ILE A 45 1.87 -11.05 2.37
N ASP A 46 2.04 -10.04 1.51
CA ASP A 46 3.01 -8.96 1.74
C ASP A 46 2.34 -7.71 2.30
N PHE A 47 3.03 -7.01 3.18
CA PHE A 47 2.55 -5.82 3.87
C PHE A 47 3.46 -4.63 3.59
N LEU A 48 2.92 -3.63 2.91
CA LEU A 48 3.58 -2.36 2.67
C LEU A 48 2.79 -1.22 3.30
N SER A 49 3.49 -0.20 3.80
CA SER A 49 2.81 0.95 4.40
C SER A 49 3.47 2.26 4.03
N ARG A 50 2.64 3.21 3.58
CA ARG A 50 3.07 4.54 3.13
C ARG A 50 2.26 5.61 3.84
N SER A 51 2.94 6.56 4.46
CA SER A 51 2.30 7.80 4.90
C SER A 51 2.18 8.74 3.70
N MET A 52 1.01 9.32 3.51
CA MET A 52 0.74 10.27 2.43
C MET A 52 0.13 11.54 3.01
N TYR A 53 0.48 12.67 2.40
CA TYR A 53 -0.19 13.93 2.63
C TYR A 53 -1.31 14.09 1.61
N LEU A 54 -2.54 14.18 2.09
CA LEU A 54 -3.71 14.61 1.33
C LEU A 54 -4.02 16.03 1.79
N GLU A 55 -4.49 16.91 0.90
CA GLU A 55 -4.80 18.33 1.10
C GLU A 55 -4.75 18.87 2.55
N ASP A 56 -5.64 18.40 3.43
CA ASP A 56 -5.78 18.86 4.82
C ASP A 56 -5.27 17.88 5.89
N ARG A 57 -4.78 16.69 5.50
CA ARG A 57 -4.50 15.59 6.42
C ARG A 57 -3.44 14.60 5.95
N THR A 58 -2.64 14.15 6.90
CA THR A 58 -1.76 12.99 6.70
C THR A 58 -2.51 11.70 7.00
N VAL A 59 -2.47 10.76 6.06
CA VAL A 59 -3.05 9.42 6.21
C VAL A 59 -1.96 8.35 6.10
N ARG A 60 -2.20 7.19 6.72
CA ARG A 60 -1.33 6.02 6.63
C ARG A 60 -2.06 4.96 5.81
N LEU A 61 -1.58 4.70 4.59
CA LEU A 61 -2.08 3.57 3.81
C LEU A 61 -1.33 2.29 4.19
N GLN A 62 -2.06 1.20 4.29
CA GLN A 62 -1.57 -0.15 4.50
C GLN A 62 -2.01 -0.97 3.31
N LEU A 63 -1.06 -1.36 2.47
CA LEU A 63 -1.27 -2.15 1.26
C LEU A 63 -0.99 -3.62 1.62
N TRP A 64 -1.97 -4.47 1.38
CA TRP A 64 -1.90 -5.91 1.62
C TRP A 64 -1.93 -6.58 0.26
N ASP A 65 -0.76 -7.00 -0.21
CA ASP A 65 -0.65 -7.85 -1.41
C ASP A 65 -0.97 -9.28 -1.00
N THR A 66 -1.89 -9.91 -1.70
CA THR A 66 -2.24 -11.32 -1.48
C THR A 66 -2.03 -12.06 -2.80
N ALA A 67 -1.47 -13.26 -2.78
CA ALA A 67 -1.31 -14.10 -3.96
C ALA A 67 -2.62 -14.30 -4.74
#